data_AF-A0A846QZ93-F1
#
_entry.id   AF-A0A846QZ93-F1
#
_cell.length_a   1.000
_cell.length_b   1.000
_cell.length_c   1.000
_cell.angle_alpha   90.00
_cell.angle_beta   90.00
_cell.angle_gamma   90.00
#
_symmetry.space_group_name_H-M   'P 1'
#
loop_
_entity.id
_entity.type
_entity.pdbx_description
1 polymer ?
#
loop_
_entity_poly.entity_id
_entity_poly.type
_entity_poly.pdbx_seq_one_letter_code
_entity_poly.pdbx_strand_id
1 'polypeptide(L)'
;MKTTTQFVLPVFMFILLGCSNSQDPEPPEEEIDPNNEVVEPEDVAITYRNQCGGCHGQDLASFVERDWTYGNSVEDVMESITDGYSGNGMPGYGSTLSAQEIEDLTNYILAEIDGKTKAMLEEDNPDLSGLITSDDLSFRLEIMTDDIPGIPWGIAQLPNGEILVTERGGGLFLVSTDKQLTEITGVPAVASEGQGGLLDVLIHPDFENNSFVYLSYSRANPNNSSERTTAVARAKLEGNNLAEVENIFTALPYLNSSHHYGSRLEFDTNGYLYVSIGDRGYRDVYPQELDNSIGKIHRIYDDGEVPTDNPFYNTAGAVNSIFTYGTRNPQGMTLHPETGAVWEGEHGPQGGDEINLLQAGNNNGWPVISYGINYDGSTFTDLTELDGMEQPVHYWTPSIAPCGMTFVSSDFYGNWKNDLFVGSLKFEYLHRLKMNGNEVMGHEELLNGIGRVRDAHMGMDGYLYLAVEGPGRVIRLVPEQ
;
A
#
# COMPACT_ATOMS: atom_id res chain seq x y z
N MET A 1 -27.64 -41.08 44.90
CA MET A 1 -27.29 -42.27 45.71
C MET A 1 -25.83 -42.57 45.48
N LYS A 2 -25.04 -42.60 46.57
CA LYS A 2 -23.63 -42.99 46.61
C LYS A 2 -23.50 -44.46 46.19
N THR A 3 -22.41 -44.82 45.50
CA THR A 3 -21.51 -45.91 45.96
C THR A 3 -20.19 -45.95 45.20
N THR A 4 -19.14 -46.14 45.99
CA THR A 4 -17.71 -46.27 45.72
C THR A 4 -17.30 -47.73 45.93
N THR A 5 -16.39 -48.29 45.11
CA THR A 5 -15.42 -49.39 45.46
C THR A 5 -14.46 -49.54 44.27
N GLN A 6 -13.12 -49.33 44.29
CA GLN A 6 -11.97 -49.75 45.13
C GLN A 6 -11.51 -51.21 44.92
N PHE A 7 -10.30 -51.39 44.35
CA PHE A 7 -9.42 -52.57 44.48
C PHE A 7 -7.94 -52.11 44.30
N VAL A 8 -7.15 -51.95 45.38
CA VAL A 8 -6.19 -52.89 46.02
C VAL A 8 -4.81 -52.96 45.34
N LEU A 9 -3.82 -52.37 46.03
CA LEU A 9 -2.37 -52.58 45.90
C LEU A 9 -1.94 -53.76 46.80
N PRO A 10 -0.77 -54.36 46.54
CA PRO A 10 0.09 -54.79 47.64
C PRO A 10 1.48 -54.15 47.58
N VAL A 11 1.91 -53.73 48.77
CA VAL A 11 3.24 -53.26 49.14
C VAL A 11 4.11 -54.47 49.46
N PHE A 12 5.38 -54.46 49.04
CA PHE A 12 6.44 -55.17 49.76
C PHE A 12 7.63 -54.23 49.95
N MET A 13 7.96 -54.04 51.22
CA MET A 13 9.01 -53.21 51.78
C MET A 13 10.13 -54.15 52.23
N PHE A 14 11.39 -53.85 51.92
CA PHE A 14 12.50 -54.19 52.82
C PHE A 14 13.69 -53.26 52.60
N ILE A 15 14.05 -52.61 53.69
CA ILE A 15 15.24 -51.77 53.91
C ILE A 15 16.41 -52.70 54.22
N LEU A 16 17.63 -52.38 53.75
CA LEU A 16 18.88 -52.61 54.50
C LEU A 16 20.00 -51.67 54.01
N LEU A 17 20.74 -51.17 54.99
CA LEU A 17 21.75 -50.11 54.92
C LEU A 17 23.15 -50.59 54.48
N GLY A 18 23.87 -49.69 53.78
CA GLY A 18 25.26 -49.31 54.11
C GLY A 18 26.41 -49.97 53.32
N CYS A 19 27.15 -49.17 52.53
CA CYS A 19 28.57 -48.81 52.76
C CYS A 19 29.22 -48.07 51.55
N SER A 20 29.74 -46.88 51.84
CA SER A 20 30.94 -46.18 51.31
C SER A 20 31.19 -45.92 49.80
N ASN A 21 31.32 -44.62 49.53
CA ASN A 21 32.33 -43.92 48.70
C ASN A 21 32.57 -44.32 47.24
N SER A 22 32.06 -43.50 46.32
CA SER A 22 32.89 -42.59 45.51
C SER A 22 32.04 -41.45 44.96
N GLN A 23 32.45 -40.21 45.21
CA GLN A 23 31.87 -39.01 44.63
C GLN A 23 32.34 -38.89 43.17
N ASP A 24 31.42 -38.90 42.22
CA ASP A 24 31.60 -38.21 40.95
C ASP A 24 30.85 -36.87 41.06
N PRO A 25 31.45 -35.74 40.68
CA PRO A 25 30.78 -34.45 40.77
C PRO A 25 29.62 -34.39 39.76
N GLU A 26 28.43 -34.02 40.24
CA GLU A 26 27.34 -33.59 39.36
C GLU A 26 27.81 -32.38 38.53
N PRO A 27 27.51 -32.33 37.22
CA PRO A 27 27.72 -31.11 36.45
C PRO A 27 26.83 -30.01 37.06
N PRO A 28 27.29 -28.74 37.06
CA PRO A 28 26.48 -27.65 37.60
C PRO A 28 25.16 -27.57 36.82
N GLU A 29 24.05 -27.43 37.56
CA GLU A 29 22.79 -26.99 36.97
C GLU A 29 23.05 -25.64 36.31
N GLU A 30 22.91 -25.57 34.98
CA GLU A 30 22.86 -24.30 34.26
C GLU A 30 21.66 -23.51 34.78
N GLU A 31 21.93 -22.35 35.40
CA GLU A 31 20.89 -21.34 35.60
C GLU A 31 20.43 -20.88 34.22
N ILE A 32 19.26 -21.35 33.79
CA ILE A 32 18.56 -20.83 32.61
C ILE A 32 18.12 -19.40 32.97
N ASP A 33 18.78 -18.40 32.37
CA ASP A 33 18.31 -17.02 32.39
C ASP A 33 16.99 -16.95 31.60
N PRO A 34 15.85 -16.62 32.24
CA PRO A 34 14.56 -16.56 31.55
C PRO A 34 14.47 -15.44 30.49
N ASN A 35 15.50 -14.60 30.33
CA ASN A 35 15.59 -13.58 29.29
C ASN A 35 16.51 -13.96 28.11
N ASN A 36 17.11 -15.15 28.11
CA ASN A 36 17.97 -15.62 27.02
C ASN A 36 17.29 -16.75 26.25
N GLU A 37 16.05 -16.50 25.81
CA GLU A 37 15.38 -17.35 24.84
C GLU A 37 16.17 -17.23 23.53
N VAL A 38 16.71 -18.33 23.03
CA VAL A 38 17.32 -18.35 21.70
C VAL A 38 16.20 -18.08 20.71
N VAL A 39 16.10 -16.84 20.22
CA VAL A 39 15.13 -16.47 19.19
C VAL A 39 15.55 -17.20 17.92
N GLU A 40 14.69 -18.06 17.41
CA GLU A 40 14.98 -18.79 16.19
C GLU A 40 15.03 -17.81 15.01
N PRO A 41 15.94 -17.98 14.03
CA PRO A 41 16.04 -17.09 12.86
C PRO A 41 14.70 -16.91 12.11
N GLU A 42 13.80 -17.89 12.19
CA GLU A 42 12.46 -17.84 11.61
C GLU A 42 11.56 -16.78 12.31
N ASP A 43 11.70 -16.60 13.62
CA ASP A 43 10.95 -15.60 14.40
C ASP A 43 11.42 -14.17 14.09
N VAL A 44 12.73 -13.98 13.86
CA VAL A 44 13.28 -12.68 13.44
C VAL A 44 12.82 -12.34 12.03
N ALA A 45 12.80 -13.31 11.11
CA ALA A 45 12.26 -13.12 9.76
C ALA A 45 10.77 -12.75 9.80
N ILE A 46 9.96 -13.39 10.65
CA ILE A 46 8.55 -13.02 10.84
C ILE A 46 8.44 -11.58 11.36
N THR A 47 9.28 -11.20 12.33
CA THR A 47 9.31 -9.84 12.86
C THR A 47 9.64 -8.82 11.77
N TYR A 48 10.65 -9.08 10.94
CA TYR A 48 10.97 -8.26 9.77
C TYR A 48 9.76 -8.09 8.84
N ARG A 49 9.15 -9.21 8.42
CA ARG A 49 8.01 -9.21 7.49
C ARG A 49 6.81 -8.43 8.03
N ASN A 50 6.58 -8.52 9.33
CA ASN A 50 5.47 -7.85 10.00
C ASN A 50 5.68 -6.36 10.18
N GLN A 51 6.89 -5.94 10.59
CA GLN A 51 7.18 -4.54 10.95
C GLN A 51 7.80 -3.75 9.80
N CYS A 52 8.73 -4.33 9.06
CA CYS A 52 9.53 -3.62 8.06
C CYS A 52 9.10 -3.92 6.62
N GLY A 53 8.67 -5.15 6.34
CA GLY A 53 8.45 -5.62 4.95
C GLY A 53 7.40 -4.83 4.16
N GLY A 54 6.43 -4.21 4.83
CA GLY A 54 5.45 -3.32 4.17
C GLY A 54 6.08 -2.13 3.45
N CYS A 55 7.15 -1.58 4.01
CA CYS A 55 7.88 -0.44 3.45
C CYS A 55 9.10 -0.86 2.63
N HIS A 56 9.69 -2.01 2.95
CA HIS A 56 11.00 -2.44 2.42
C HIS A 56 10.97 -3.70 1.52
N GLY A 57 9.79 -4.27 1.25
CA GLY A 57 9.64 -5.55 0.56
C GLY A 57 9.82 -6.74 1.51
N GLN A 58 9.22 -7.88 1.19
CA GLN A 58 9.27 -9.06 2.07
C GLN A 58 10.60 -9.82 1.99
N ASP A 59 11.34 -9.60 0.92
CA ASP A 59 12.57 -10.29 0.53
C ASP A 59 13.86 -9.50 0.81
N LEU A 60 13.75 -8.33 1.46
CA LEU A 60 14.85 -7.39 1.69
C LEU A 60 15.44 -6.80 0.40
N ALA A 61 14.80 -6.93 -0.77
CA ALA A 61 15.34 -6.43 -2.03
C ALA A 61 15.53 -4.91 -2.04
N SER A 62 14.81 -4.18 -1.19
CA SER A 62 15.00 -2.74 -1.00
C SER A 62 16.30 -2.38 -0.29
N PHE A 63 17.12 -3.35 0.15
CA PHE A 63 18.37 -3.12 0.90
C PHE A 63 19.64 -3.49 0.12
N VAL A 64 19.51 -4.26 -0.96
CA VAL A 64 20.62 -4.66 -1.84
C VAL A 64 20.84 -3.64 -2.96
N GLU A 65 22.09 -3.54 -3.41
CA GLU A 65 22.51 -2.74 -4.58
C GLU A 65 21.99 -1.30 -4.57
N ARG A 66 22.00 -0.66 -3.39
CA ARG A 66 21.58 0.73 -3.20
C ARG A 66 22.55 1.50 -2.30
N ASP A 67 22.48 2.81 -2.41
CA ASP A 67 23.07 3.71 -1.43
C ASP A 67 22.13 3.87 -0.24
N TRP A 68 22.63 3.59 0.96
CA TRP A 68 21.88 3.72 2.21
C TRP A 68 21.89 5.18 2.67
N THR A 69 20.71 5.74 2.93
CA THR A 69 20.55 7.15 3.30
C THR A 69 21.12 7.48 4.68
N TYR A 70 21.03 6.52 5.61
CA TYR A 70 21.38 6.71 7.03
C TYR A 70 22.57 5.87 7.48
N GLY A 71 23.32 5.30 6.53
CA GLY A 71 24.39 4.35 6.84
C GLY A 71 23.91 2.90 6.89
N ASN A 72 24.84 1.97 6.92
CA ASN A 72 24.61 0.52 6.90
C ASN A 72 25.50 -0.23 7.90
N SER A 73 26.08 0.47 8.89
CA SER A 73 26.71 -0.20 10.04
C SER A 73 25.64 -0.77 10.96
N VAL A 74 26.03 -1.71 11.83
CA VAL A 74 25.12 -2.27 12.86
C VAL A 74 24.52 -1.14 13.69
N GLU A 75 25.35 -0.18 14.12
CA GLU A 75 24.91 0.97 14.91
C GLU A 75 23.91 1.85 14.14
N ASP A 76 24.18 2.17 12.87
CA ASP A 76 23.29 2.98 12.04
C ASP A 76 21.92 2.32 11.84
N VAL A 77 21.90 1.00 11.61
CA VAL A 77 20.67 0.24 11.38
C VAL A 77 19.88 0.10 12.68
N MET A 78 20.54 -0.16 13.81
CA MET A 78 19.89 -0.18 15.12
C MET A 78 19.29 1.18 15.47
N GLU A 79 20.01 2.29 15.24
CA GLU A 79 19.48 3.64 15.44
C GLU A 79 18.25 3.89 14.56
N SER A 80 18.34 3.52 13.27
CA SER A 80 17.24 3.65 12.31
C SER A 80 15.99 2.88 12.74
N ILE A 81 16.12 1.64 13.21
CA ILE A 81 15.00 0.80 13.66
C ILE A 81 14.45 1.33 14.99
N THR A 82 15.32 1.75 15.91
CA THR A 82 14.92 2.22 17.25
C THR A 82 14.14 3.52 17.18
N ASP A 83 14.74 4.54 16.55
CA ASP A 83 14.23 5.91 16.60
C ASP A 83 13.31 6.23 15.41
N GLY A 84 13.49 5.54 14.29
CA GLY A 84 12.80 5.82 13.04
C GLY A 84 13.15 7.20 12.46
N TYR A 85 12.53 7.52 11.33
CA TYR A 85 12.61 8.81 10.68
C TYR A 85 11.21 9.26 10.27
N SER A 86 10.46 9.79 11.25
CA SER A 86 9.04 10.15 11.07
C SER A 86 8.79 11.14 9.92
N GLY A 87 9.72 12.07 9.67
CA GLY A 87 9.68 12.97 8.51
C GLY A 87 9.62 12.22 7.17
N ASN A 88 10.22 11.04 7.10
CA ASN A 88 10.26 10.15 5.94
C ASN A 88 9.19 9.05 5.95
N GLY A 89 8.32 9.03 6.97
CA GLY A 89 7.34 7.98 7.15
C GLY A 89 7.92 6.64 7.62
N MET A 90 9.16 6.61 8.14
CA MET A 90 9.71 5.44 8.82
C MET A 90 9.40 5.53 10.32
N PRO A 91 8.52 4.70 10.88
CA PRO A 91 8.25 4.68 12.32
C PRO A 91 9.46 4.14 13.09
N GLY A 92 9.58 4.53 14.36
CA GLY A 92 10.55 3.95 15.30
C GLY A 92 9.91 2.81 16.08
N TYR A 93 10.70 1.78 16.38
CA TYR A 93 10.26 0.54 17.02
C TYR A 93 10.85 0.34 18.42
N GLY A 94 11.61 1.30 18.95
CA GLY A 94 12.26 1.21 20.26
C GLY A 94 11.30 1.08 21.46
N SER A 95 10.01 1.39 21.29
CA SER A 95 8.97 1.16 22.29
C SER A 95 8.24 -0.18 22.12
N THR A 96 8.43 -0.87 21.00
CA THR A 96 7.71 -2.11 20.62
C THR A 96 8.60 -3.32 20.73
N LEU A 97 9.85 -3.18 20.31
CA LEU A 97 10.87 -4.20 20.29
C LEU A 97 11.86 -3.91 21.42
N SER A 98 12.27 -4.95 22.12
CA SER A 98 13.38 -4.89 23.06
C SER A 98 14.68 -4.57 22.33
N ALA A 99 15.68 -4.08 23.07
CA ALA A 99 17.00 -3.81 22.50
C ALA A 99 17.62 -5.07 21.86
N GLN A 100 17.36 -6.25 22.43
CA GLN A 100 17.82 -7.53 21.87
C GLN A 100 17.10 -7.86 20.56
N GLU A 101 15.77 -7.72 20.49
CA GLU A 101 15.01 -7.95 19.24
C GLU A 101 15.45 -7.00 18.13
N ILE A 102 15.80 -5.75 18.45
CA ILE A 102 16.35 -4.78 17.48
C ILE A 102 17.74 -5.19 17.01
N GLU A 103 18.60 -5.67 17.91
CA GLU A 103 19.92 -6.19 17.56
C GLU A 103 19.80 -7.43 16.67
N ASP A 104 18.95 -8.38 17.03
CA ASP A 104 18.70 -9.60 16.27
C ASP A 104 18.14 -9.28 14.88
N LEU A 105 17.18 -8.35 14.79
CA LEU A 105 16.62 -7.89 13.52
C LEU A 105 17.66 -7.19 12.65
N THR A 106 18.52 -6.36 13.25
CA THR A 106 19.63 -5.69 12.55
C THR A 106 20.60 -6.73 11.98
N ASN A 107 21.01 -7.69 12.79
CA ASN A 107 21.92 -8.76 12.39
C ASN A 107 21.31 -9.63 11.29
N TYR A 108 20.01 -9.95 11.40
CA TYR A 108 19.27 -10.66 10.37
C TYR A 108 19.27 -9.90 9.03
N ILE A 109 18.90 -8.60 9.02
CA ILE A 109 18.87 -7.78 7.81
C ILE A 109 20.25 -7.75 7.15
N LEU A 110 21.31 -7.46 7.92
CA LEU A 110 22.66 -7.34 7.40
C LEU A 110 23.22 -8.68 6.91
N ALA A 111 22.94 -9.77 7.61
CA ALA A 111 23.37 -11.11 7.21
C ALA A 111 22.64 -11.58 5.93
N GLU A 112 21.33 -11.33 5.83
CA GLU A 112 20.53 -11.76 4.69
C GLU A 112 20.83 -11.00 3.40
N ILE A 113 21.34 -9.77 3.47
CA ILE A 113 21.71 -9.00 2.28
C ILE A 113 23.18 -9.17 1.88
N ASP A 114 24.03 -9.73 2.77
CA ASP A 114 25.46 -9.83 2.51
C ASP A 114 25.76 -10.72 1.29
N GLY A 115 26.47 -10.14 0.32
CA GLY A 115 26.81 -10.82 -0.93
C GLY A 115 25.62 -11.14 -1.85
N LYS A 116 24.38 -10.76 -1.51
CA LYS A 116 23.21 -10.95 -2.38
C LYS A 116 23.04 -9.78 -3.34
N THR A 117 22.67 -10.10 -4.58
CA THR A 117 22.20 -9.13 -5.57
C THR A 117 20.67 -9.17 -5.63
N LYS A 118 20.03 -8.19 -6.28
CA LYS A 118 18.58 -8.24 -6.50
C LYS A 118 18.16 -9.50 -7.26
N ALA A 119 18.92 -9.85 -8.30
CA ALA A 119 18.66 -11.05 -9.09
C ALA A 119 18.72 -12.34 -8.26
N MET A 120 19.56 -12.42 -7.23
CA MET A 120 19.64 -13.60 -6.36
C MET A 120 18.43 -13.71 -5.42
N LEU A 121 17.84 -12.58 -5.01
CA LEU A 121 16.61 -12.57 -4.22
C LEU A 121 15.37 -12.92 -5.08
N GLU A 122 15.41 -12.54 -6.36
CA GLU A 122 14.35 -12.85 -7.32
C GLU A 122 14.29 -14.34 -7.72
N GLU A 123 15.38 -15.12 -7.59
CA GLU A 123 15.40 -16.57 -7.90
C GLU A 123 14.46 -17.40 -7.01
N ASP A 124 14.13 -16.90 -5.81
CA ASP A 124 13.20 -17.55 -4.87
C ASP A 124 11.72 -17.22 -5.16
N ASN A 125 11.45 -16.30 -6.10
CA ASN A 125 10.08 -15.97 -6.48
C ASN A 125 9.42 -17.11 -7.27
N PRO A 126 8.10 -17.34 -7.08
CA PRO A 126 7.40 -18.40 -7.78
C PRO A 126 7.42 -18.18 -9.30
N ASP A 127 7.57 -19.27 -10.04
CA ASP A 127 7.50 -19.24 -11.51
C ASP A 127 6.07 -18.94 -11.97
N LEU A 128 5.84 -17.68 -12.34
CA LEU A 128 4.56 -17.19 -12.87
C LEU A 128 4.52 -17.18 -14.42
N SER A 129 5.47 -17.83 -15.11
CA SER A 129 5.51 -17.88 -16.58
C SER A 129 4.51 -18.88 -17.19
N GLY A 130 3.98 -19.78 -16.35
CA GLY A 130 3.07 -20.85 -16.74
C GLY A 130 1.59 -20.48 -16.80
N LEU A 131 0.75 -21.52 -16.83
CA LEU A 131 -0.69 -21.39 -16.63
C LEU A 131 -0.95 -21.23 -15.13
N ILE A 132 -1.59 -20.14 -14.74
CA ILE A 132 -1.97 -19.83 -13.36
C ILE A 132 -3.44 -20.19 -13.18
N THR A 133 -3.78 -20.78 -12.04
CA THR A 133 -5.15 -21.19 -11.72
C THR A 133 -5.63 -20.42 -10.50
N SER A 134 -6.76 -19.74 -10.66
CA SER A 134 -7.57 -19.17 -9.57
C SER A 134 -8.71 -20.12 -9.20
N ASP A 135 -9.50 -19.76 -8.21
CA ASP A 135 -10.74 -20.43 -7.82
C ASP A 135 -11.71 -20.60 -9.00
N ASP A 136 -11.75 -19.62 -9.91
CA ASP A 136 -12.84 -19.49 -10.90
C ASP A 136 -12.38 -19.54 -12.37
N LEU A 137 -11.11 -19.28 -12.67
CA LEU A 137 -10.54 -19.36 -14.02
C LEU A 137 -9.04 -19.65 -14.03
N SER A 138 -8.52 -20.07 -15.18
CA SER A 138 -7.08 -20.13 -15.45
C SER A 138 -6.66 -19.00 -16.39
N PHE A 139 -5.45 -18.46 -16.20
CA PHE A 139 -4.94 -17.34 -16.97
C PHE A 139 -3.40 -17.40 -17.08
N ARG A 140 -2.84 -16.59 -17.97
CA ARG A 140 -1.39 -16.37 -18.09
C ARG A 140 -1.05 -14.92 -17.86
N LEU A 141 0.21 -14.67 -17.53
CA LEU A 141 0.77 -13.32 -17.50
C LEU A 141 1.46 -13.04 -18.83
N GLU A 142 1.21 -11.85 -19.36
CA GLU A 142 1.98 -11.28 -20.45
C GLU A 142 2.70 -10.04 -19.97
N ILE A 143 4.03 -10.08 -19.97
CA ILE A 143 4.85 -8.91 -19.66
C ILE A 143 4.75 -7.93 -20.83
N MET A 144 4.26 -6.73 -20.55
CA MET A 144 4.22 -5.62 -21.51
C MET A 144 5.55 -4.89 -21.52
N THR A 145 6.16 -4.70 -20.36
CA THR A 145 7.54 -4.24 -20.20
C THR A 145 8.05 -4.57 -18.80
N ASP A 146 9.35 -4.76 -18.67
CA ASP A 146 10.14 -4.87 -17.44
C ASP A 146 11.25 -3.80 -17.36
N ASP A 147 11.18 -2.81 -18.26
CA ASP A 147 12.20 -1.78 -18.44
C ASP A 147 11.87 -0.46 -17.71
N ILE A 148 10.83 -0.40 -16.87
CA ILE A 148 10.51 0.83 -16.14
C ILE A 148 11.69 1.17 -15.21
N PRO A 149 12.37 2.33 -15.38
CA PRO A 149 13.66 2.58 -14.71
C PRO A 149 13.58 2.67 -13.18
N GLY A 150 12.40 2.96 -12.63
CA GLY A 150 12.17 3.16 -11.21
C GLY A 150 10.88 2.48 -10.75
N ILE A 151 10.16 3.14 -9.85
CA ILE A 151 8.92 2.59 -9.28
C ILE A 151 7.76 3.03 -10.16
N PRO A 152 7.13 2.14 -10.96
CA PRO A 152 5.91 2.50 -11.66
C PRO A 152 4.83 2.84 -10.62
N TRP A 153 4.00 3.87 -10.83
CA TRP A 153 3.03 4.32 -9.81
C TRP A 153 1.57 4.30 -10.27
N GLY A 154 1.27 4.84 -11.44
CA GLY A 154 -0.05 4.86 -12.05
C GLY A 154 0.03 4.41 -13.51
N ILE A 155 -1.01 3.74 -13.99
CA ILE A 155 -1.12 3.33 -15.41
C ILE A 155 -2.45 3.76 -16.02
N ALA A 156 -2.40 4.18 -17.29
CA ALA A 156 -3.59 4.50 -18.07
C ALA A 156 -3.44 3.99 -19.51
N GLN A 157 -4.41 3.22 -20.00
CA GLN A 157 -4.42 2.78 -21.39
C GLN A 157 -5.03 3.85 -22.31
N LEU A 158 -4.31 4.20 -23.37
CA LEU A 158 -4.79 5.05 -24.46
C LEU A 158 -5.74 4.27 -25.38
N PRO A 159 -6.64 4.95 -26.13
CA PRO A 159 -7.58 4.28 -27.04
C PRO A 159 -6.92 3.41 -28.13
N ASN A 160 -5.66 3.65 -28.45
CA ASN A 160 -4.88 2.86 -29.40
C ASN A 160 -4.21 1.61 -28.78
N GLY A 161 -4.38 1.37 -27.48
CA GLY A 161 -3.84 0.23 -26.75
C GLY A 161 -2.45 0.46 -26.13
N GLU A 162 -1.83 1.62 -26.38
CA GLU A 162 -0.59 2.00 -25.69
C GLU A 162 -0.87 2.36 -24.22
N ILE A 163 0.13 2.21 -23.35
CA ILE A 163 -0.05 2.37 -21.91
C ILE A 163 0.86 3.48 -21.42
N LEU A 164 0.29 4.52 -20.83
CA LEU A 164 1.03 5.51 -20.05
C LEU A 164 1.37 4.92 -18.68
N VAL A 165 2.61 5.13 -18.24
CA VAL A 165 3.12 4.67 -16.95
C VAL A 165 3.88 5.82 -16.30
N THR A 166 3.43 6.26 -15.14
CA THR A 166 4.23 7.18 -14.31
C THR A 166 5.26 6.40 -13.52
N GLU A 167 6.43 6.98 -13.37
CA GLU A 167 7.51 6.50 -12.52
C GLU A 167 7.69 7.52 -11.39
N ARG A 168 7.70 7.04 -10.14
CA ARG A 168 7.66 7.88 -8.94
C ARG A 168 8.78 8.94 -8.90
N GLY A 169 9.96 8.63 -9.39
CA GLY A 169 11.10 9.55 -9.50
C GLY A 169 10.86 10.78 -10.39
N GLY A 170 9.82 10.76 -11.24
CA GLY A 170 9.39 11.91 -12.05
C GLY A 170 9.23 11.64 -13.54
N GLY A 171 9.51 10.42 -13.99
CA GLY A 171 9.38 10.04 -15.40
C GLY A 171 7.95 9.69 -15.79
N LEU A 172 7.55 10.06 -17.00
CA LEU A 172 6.35 9.52 -17.64
C LEU A 172 6.78 8.72 -18.86
N PHE A 173 6.28 7.51 -19.01
CA PHE A 173 6.64 6.62 -20.10
C PHE A 173 5.40 6.13 -20.85
N LEU A 174 5.61 5.81 -22.12
CA LEU A 174 4.63 5.17 -22.99
C LEU A 174 5.16 3.79 -23.36
N VAL A 175 4.37 2.76 -23.04
CA VAL A 175 4.59 1.38 -23.46
C VAL A 175 3.75 1.13 -24.70
N SER A 176 4.40 0.92 -25.83
CA SER A 176 3.72 0.64 -27.09
C SER A 176 3.15 -0.78 -27.13
N THR A 177 2.27 -1.06 -28.08
CA THR A 177 1.70 -2.41 -28.28
C THR A 177 2.75 -3.46 -28.70
N ASP A 178 3.88 -3.02 -29.26
CA ASP A 178 5.06 -3.84 -29.55
C ASP A 178 6.12 -3.81 -28.43
N LYS A 179 5.71 -3.39 -27.23
CA LYS A 179 6.48 -3.48 -25.98
C LYS A 179 7.73 -2.60 -25.95
N GLN A 180 7.75 -1.53 -26.75
CA GLN A 180 8.81 -0.54 -26.69
C GLN A 180 8.49 0.52 -25.65
N LEU A 181 9.47 0.87 -24.83
CA LEU A 181 9.36 1.91 -23.83
C LEU A 181 9.89 3.24 -24.39
N THR A 182 9.07 4.28 -24.32
CA THR A 182 9.48 5.64 -24.72
C THR A 182 9.16 6.66 -23.63
N GLU A 183 10.12 7.51 -23.29
CA GLU A 183 9.89 8.61 -22.34
C GLU A 183 9.05 9.72 -22.98
N ILE A 184 8.08 10.23 -22.22
CA ILE A 184 7.25 11.39 -22.54
C ILE A 184 7.83 12.62 -21.84
N THR A 185 8.17 13.66 -22.61
CA THR A 185 8.71 14.90 -22.06
C THR A 185 7.62 15.89 -21.65
N GLY A 186 7.99 16.95 -20.95
CA GLY A 186 7.05 18.03 -20.57
C GLY A 186 6.27 17.78 -19.27
N VAL A 187 6.61 16.73 -18.52
CA VAL A 187 6.06 16.51 -17.17
C VAL A 187 6.33 17.69 -16.22
N PRO A 188 5.41 18.01 -15.28
CA PRO A 188 5.63 19.06 -14.30
C PRO A 188 6.83 18.73 -13.40
N ALA A 189 7.49 19.76 -12.86
CA ALA A 189 8.55 19.55 -11.88
C ALA A 189 7.98 18.92 -10.59
N VAL A 190 8.55 17.79 -10.17
CA VAL A 190 8.09 17.02 -9.00
C VAL A 190 9.09 17.09 -7.84
N ALA A 191 8.58 17.01 -6.61
CA ALA A 191 9.36 16.89 -5.39
C ALA A 191 9.45 15.41 -4.97
N SER A 192 10.32 14.65 -5.64
CA SER A 192 10.49 13.21 -5.38
C SER A 192 11.25 12.97 -4.07
N GLU A 193 10.52 12.72 -2.99
CA GLU A 193 11.05 12.38 -1.66
C GLU A 193 10.05 11.52 -0.89
N GLY A 194 10.54 10.49 -0.19
CA GLY A 194 9.71 9.54 0.54
C GLY A 194 8.71 8.82 -0.37
N GLN A 195 7.42 8.99 -0.09
CA GLN A 195 6.31 8.47 -0.90
C GLN A 195 5.89 9.41 -2.03
N GLY A 196 6.45 10.62 -2.10
CA GLY A 196 6.11 11.64 -3.10
C GLY A 196 6.90 11.49 -4.38
N GLY A 197 6.37 12.04 -5.47
CA GLY A 197 6.92 11.89 -6.81
C GLY A 197 6.00 12.40 -7.91
N LEU A 198 6.21 11.91 -9.14
CA LEU A 198 5.12 11.82 -10.11
C LEU A 198 4.26 10.61 -9.75
N LEU A 199 2.98 10.82 -9.52
CA LEU A 199 2.10 9.82 -8.91
C LEU A 199 1.13 9.32 -9.97
N ASP A 200 -0.12 9.74 -9.98
CA ASP A 200 -1.11 9.13 -10.86
C ASP A 200 -1.04 9.66 -12.28
N VAL A 201 -1.54 8.85 -13.23
CA VAL A 201 -1.85 9.29 -14.58
C VAL A 201 -3.25 8.82 -14.95
N LEU A 202 -4.06 9.74 -15.47
CA LEU A 202 -5.41 9.47 -15.93
C LEU A 202 -5.64 10.17 -17.26
N ILE A 203 -6.35 9.55 -18.18
CA ILE A 203 -6.76 10.22 -19.43
C ILE A 203 -8.20 10.72 -19.33
N HIS A 204 -8.48 11.81 -20.01
CA HIS A 204 -9.85 12.34 -20.08
C HIS A 204 -10.81 11.30 -20.71
N PRO A 205 -12.07 11.19 -20.26
CA PRO A 205 -13.04 10.28 -20.88
C PRO A 205 -13.27 10.54 -22.39
N ASP A 206 -13.08 11.78 -22.82
CA ASP A 206 -13.14 12.25 -24.22
C ASP A 206 -11.74 12.37 -24.88
N PHE A 207 -10.78 11.54 -24.46
CA PHE A 207 -9.38 11.63 -24.91
C PHE A 207 -9.21 11.64 -26.44
N GLU A 208 -10.00 10.87 -27.18
CA GLU A 208 -9.92 10.81 -28.64
C GLU A 208 -10.15 12.17 -29.32
N ASN A 209 -10.86 13.09 -28.65
CA ASN A 209 -11.19 14.42 -29.20
C ASN A 209 -10.33 15.54 -28.62
N ASN A 210 -9.78 15.38 -27.41
CA ASN A 210 -9.09 16.48 -26.70
C ASN A 210 -7.64 16.17 -26.28
N SER A 211 -7.23 14.91 -26.31
CA SER A 211 -5.90 14.42 -25.91
C SER A 211 -5.47 14.82 -24.49
N PHE A 212 -6.40 15.10 -23.58
CA PHE A 212 -6.06 15.55 -22.23
C PHE A 212 -5.63 14.39 -21.33
N VAL A 213 -4.49 14.58 -20.66
CA VAL A 213 -3.92 13.72 -19.62
C VAL A 213 -3.86 14.52 -18.32
N TYR A 214 -4.12 13.84 -17.21
CA TYR A 214 -4.06 14.35 -15.85
C TYR A 214 -2.95 13.65 -15.10
N LEU A 215 -2.15 14.42 -14.39
CA LEU A 215 -1.05 13.92 -13.58
C LEU A 215 -1.21 14.44 -12.16
N SER A 216 -1.23 13.55 -11.17
CA SER A 216 -1.05 13.97 -9.78
C SER A 216 0.42 13.86 -9.40
N TYR A 217 0.90 14.77 -8.57
CA TYR A 217 2.31 14.83 -8.21
C TYR A 217 2.55 15.55 -6.88
N SER A 218 3.71 15.29 -6.27
CA SER A 218 4.21 16.08 -5.15
C SER A 218 4.78 17.40 -5.65
N ARG A 219 4.10 18.50 -5.32
CA ARG A 219 4.49 19.86 -5.66
C ARG A 219 5.24 20.49 -4.48
N ALA A 220 6.46 20.98 -4.73
CA ALA A 220 7.21 21.77 -3.76
C ALA A 220 6.52 23.13 -3.49
N ASN A 221 6.62 23.61 -2.25
CA ASN A 221 6.21 24.98 -1.92
C ASN A 221 7.18 25.96 -2.58
N PRO A 222 6.71 26.90 -3.42
CA PRO A 222 7.58 27.87 -4.09
C PRO A 222 8.33 28.80 -3.13
N ASN A 223 7.86 28.93 -1.89
CA ASN A 223 8.44 29.82 -0.87
C ASN A 223 9.24 29.08 0.21
N ASN A 224 9.16 27.75 0.27
CA ASN A 224 9.89 26.95 1.25
C ASN A 224 10.16 25.54 0.70
N SER A 225 11.40 25.26 0.25
CA SER A 225 11.75 23.98 -0.37
C SER A 225 11.64 22.76 0.54
N SER A 226 11.49 22.94 1.86
CA SER A 226 11.24 21.84 2.80
C SER A 226 9.76 21.41 2.85
N GLU A 227 8.85 22.18 2.27
CA GLU A 227 7.43 21.90 2.28
C GLU A 227 6.93 21.49 0.90
N ARG A 228 5.93 20.60 0.90
CA ARG A 228 5.37 20.01 -0.32
C ARG A 228 3.93 19.57 -0.11
N THR A 229 3.19 19.39 -1.20
CA THR A 229 1.81 18.91 -1.19
C THR A 229 1.40 18.21 -2.47
N THR A 230 0.28 17.50 -2.46
CA THR A 230 -0.30 16.90 -3.67
C THR A 230 -0.89 17.99 -4.55
N ALA A 231 -0.62 17.92 -5.85
CA ALA A 231 -1.19 18.78 -6.87
C ALA A 231 -1.63 17.95 -8.08
N VAL A 232 -2.49 18.53 -8.91
CA VAL A 232 -2.93 17.93 -10.18
C VAL A 232 -2.63 18.88 -11.31
N ALA A 233 -1.97 18.37 -12.34
CA ALA A 233 -1.77 19.05 -13.61
C ALA A 233 -2.60 18.39 -14.70
N ARG A 234 -3.15 19.20 -15.61
CA ARG A 234 -3.74 18.79 -16.88
C ARG A 234 -2.79 19.20 -18.01
N ALA A 235 -2.65 18.36 -19.02
CA ALA A 235 -1.85 18.64 -20.20
C ALA A 235 -2.42 17.93 -21.44
N LYS A 236 -2.04 18.38 -22.64
CA LYS A 236 -2.32 17.66 -23.89
C LYS A 236 -1.16 16.74 -24.24
N LEU A 237 -1.46 15.49 -24.58
CA LEU A 237 -0.48 14.56 -25.13
C LEU A 237 -0.31 14.81 -26.64
N GLU A 238 0.87 15.28 -27.05
CA GLU A 238 1.24 15.57 -28.44
C GLU A 238 2.47 14.75 -28.86
N GLY A 239 2.22 13.56 -29.40
CA GLY A 239 3.28 12.58 -29.64
C GLY A 239 3.93 12.18 -28.31
N ASN A 240 5.25 12.36 -28.20
CA ASN A 240 5.99 12.00 -26.99
C ASN A 240 6.23 13.20 -26.05
N ASN A 241 5.32 14.17 -26.03
CA ASN A 241 5.45 15.37 -25.22
C ASN A 241 4.10 15.81 -24.63
N LEU A 242 4.12 16.30 -23.40
CA LEU A 242 3.01 17.01 -22.78
C LEU A 242 3.10 18.51 -23.10
N ALA A 243 2.06 19.04 -23.74
CA ALA A 243 1.89 20.45 -24.06
C ALA A 243 0.78 21.08 -23.19
N GLU A 244 0.73 22.41 -23.14
CA GLU A 244 -0.31 23.16 -22.41
C GLU A 244 -0.48 22.72 -20.94
N VAL A 245 0.64 22.43 -20.28
CA VAL A 245 0.64 21.93 -18.89
C VAL A 245 0.14 23.01 -17.94
N GLU A 246 -0.96 22.74 -17.26
CA GLU A 246 -1.65 23.63 -16.34
C GLU A 246 -1.90 22.93 -15.00
N ASN A 247 -1.53 23.56 -13.90
CA ASN A 247 -1.90 23.07 -12.56
C ASN A 247 -3.35 23.46 -12.25
N ILE A 248 -4.24 22.48 -12.18
CA ILE A 248 -5.68 22.68 -11.95
C ILE A 248 -6.08 22.48 -10.48
N PHE A 249 -5.24 21.83 -9.66
CA PHE A 249 -5.51 21.60 -8.25
C PHE A 249 -4.23 21.63 -7.41
N THR A 250 -4.32 22.12 -6.18
CA THR A 250 -3.23 22.05 -5.20
C THR A 250 -3.83 21.94 -3.81
N ALA A 251 -3.55 20.84 -3.11
CA ALA A 251 -4.02 20.62 -1.76
C ALA A 251 -3.25 21.53 -0.79
N LEU A 252 -3.96 22.37 -0.03
CA LEU A 252 -3.33 23.24 0.96
C LEU A 252 -3.65 22.79 2.39
N PRO A 253 -2.72 22.98 3.34
CA PRO A 253 -1.44 23.68 3.21
C PRO A 253 -0.30 22.84 2.60
N TYR A 254 0.81 23.50 2.25
CA TYR A 254 2.08 22.82 2.05
C TYR A 254 2.65 22.39 3.40
N LEU A 255 3.21 21.19 3.47
CA LEU A 255 3.67 20.59 4.73
C LEU A 255 5.08 20.01 4.60
N ASN A 256 5.85 20.09 5.68
CA ASN A 256 7.14 19.42 5.79
C ASN A 256 6.95 17.96 6.17
N SER A 257 6.47 17.17 5.21
CA SER A 257 6.24 15.74 5.31
C SER A 257 6.50 15.09 3.95
N SER A 258 7.07 13.89 3.92
CA SER A 258 7.27 13.12 2.69
C SER A 258 6.45 11.82 2.63
N HIS A 259 5.36 11.71 3.41
CA HIS A 259 4.44 10.58 3.38
C HIS A 259 2.97 10.99 3.26
N HIS A 260 2.11 10.01 2.96
CA HIS A 260 0.65 10.05 2.86
C HIS A 260 0.10 11.08 1.87
N TYR A 261 0.59 11.08 0.63
CA TYR A 261 0.11 11.99 -0.41
C TYR A 261 -1.28 11.62 -0.95
N GLY A 262 -1.75 10.39 -0.75
CA GLY A 262 -2.88 9.83 -1.51
C GLY A 262 -2.58 9.85 -3.00
N SER A 263 -3.22 10.77 -3.71
CA SER A 263 -2.97 11.23 -5.09
C SER A 263 -3.65 10.44 -6.21
N ARG A 264 -4.58 9.55 -5.91
CA ARG A 264 -5.36 8.87 -6.96
C ARG A 264 -6.38 9.82 -7.60
N LEU A 265 -6.59 9.67 -8.89
CA LEU A 265 -7.52 10.41 -9.72
C LEU A 265 -8.56 9.44 -10.29
N GLU A 266 -9.83 9.85 -10.32
CA GLU A 266 -10.88 9.07 -10.98
C GLU A 266 -11.94 10.01 -11.58
N PHE A 267 -12.33 9.78 -12.83
CA PHE A 267 -13.48 10.45 -13.43
C PHE A 267 -14.76 9.66 -13.16
N ASP A 268 -15.85 10.35 -12.80
CA ASP A 268 -17.17 9.73 -12.83
C ASP A 268 -17.89 9.92 -14.17
N THR A 269 -19.06 9.28 -14.28
CA THR A 269 -19.90 9.34 -15.49
C THR A 269 -20.55 10.70 -15.73
N ASN A 270 -20.47 11.64 -14.78
CA ASN A 270 -21.01 13.00 -14.90
C ASN A 270 -19.93 14.02 -15.29
N GLY A 271 -18.67 13.59 -15.45
CA GLY A 271 -17.55 14.45 -15.81
C GLY A 271 -16.90 15.14 -14.62
N TYR A 272 -17.16 14.68 -13.39
CA TYR A 272 -16.41 15.14 -12.22
C TYR A 272 -15.11 14.35 -12.08
N LEU A 273 -14.05 15.05 -11.70
CA LEU A 273 -12.76 14.48 -11.33
C LEU A 273 -12.64 14.43 -9.81
N TYR A 274 -12.43 13.22 -9.28
CA TYR A 274 -12.14 12.98 -7.87
C TYR A 274 -10.64 12.95 -7.65
N VAL A 275 -10.17 13.52 -6.54
CA VAL A 275 -8.75 13.61 -6.18
C VAL A 275 -8.57 13.19 -4.74
N SER A 276 -7.77 12.15 -4.49
CA SER A 276 -7.48 11.66 -3.14
C SER A 276 -6.30 12.40 -2.51
N ILE A 277 -6.43 12.82 -1.25
CA ILE A 277 -5.34 13.48 -0.50
C ILE A 277 -5.24 12.83 0.89
N GLY A 278 -4.08 12.25 1.20
CA GLY A 278 -3.83 11.69 2.53
C GLY A 278 -3.59 12.76 3.61
N ASP A 279 -3.49 12.32 4.86
CA ASP A 279 -3.35 13.16 6.05
C ASP A 279 -1.97 13.77 6.24
N ARG A 280 -1.01 13.38 5.39
CA ARG A 280 0.39 13.84 5.40
C ARG A 280 1.13 13.59 6.72
N GLY A 281 0.64 12.67 7.55
CA GLY A 281 1.19 12.39 8.89
C GLY A 281 0.66 13.30 10.00
N TYR A 282 -0.23 14.23 9.69
CA TYR A 282 -0.80 15.19 10.64
C TYR A 282 -2.17 14.70 11.13
N ARG A 283 -2.16 13.47 11.64
CA ARG A 283 -3.32 12.69 12.09
C ARG A 283 -4.32 13.50 12.91
N ASP A 284 -3.84 14.15 13.96
CA ASP A 284 -4.68 14.79 14.98
C ASP A 284 -4.99 16.27 14.66
N VAL A 285 -4.67 16.73 13.44
CA VAL A 285 -4.75 18.15 13.07
C VAL A 285 -5.71 18.38 11.92
N TYR A 286 -5.60 17.62 10.82
CA TYR A 286 -6.27 17.97 9.56
C TYR A 286 -7.44 17.09 9.12
N PRO A 287 -7.40 15.74 9.25
CA PRO A 287 -8.41 14.85 8.66
C PRO A 287 -9.87 15.19 9.00
N GLN A 288 -10.12 15.67 10.21
CA GLN A 288 -11.47 16.06 10.68
C GLN A 288 -11.82 17.54 10.44
N GLU A 289 -10.83 18.39 10.17
CA GLU A 289 -11.04 19.82 9.93
C GLU A 289 -11.34 20.09 8.46
N LEU A 290 -12.30 20.99 8.19
CA LEU A 290 -12.78 21.28 6.83
C LEU A 290 -12.11 22.50 6.19
N ASP A 291 -11.28 23.24 6.91
CA ASP A 291 -10.62 24.48 6.45
C ASP A 291 -9.31 24.23 5.67
N ASN A 292 -9.03 22.97 5.35
CA ASN A 292 -7.84 22.50 4.66
C ASN A 292 -8.18 21.34 3.70
N SER A 293 -7.19 20.90 2.90
CA SER A 293 -7.34 19.85 1.88
C SER A 293 -6.76 18.49 2.30
N ILE A 294 -6.34 18.32 3.56
CA ILE A 294 -5.50 17.20 3.99
C ILE A 294 -6.37 16.11 4.65
N GLY A 295 -6.20 14.86 4.25
CA GLY A 295 -7.03 13.72 4.69
C GLY A 295 -8.47 13.77 4.17
N LYS A 296 -8.62 13.99 2.85
CA LYS A 296 -9.88 14.28 2.16
C LYS A 296 -9.93 13.60 0.79
N ILE A 297 -11.14 13.36 0.29
CA ILE A 297 -11.39 13.23 -1.14
C ILE A 297 -11.99 14.52 -1.65
N HIS A 298 -11.45 15.06 -2.73
CA HIS A 298 -11.94 16.26 -3.39
C HIS A 298 -12.69 15.91 -4.67
N ARG A 299 -13.67 16.74 -5.04
CA ARG A 299 -14.38 16.68 -6.33
C ARG A 299 -14.31 18.03 -7.03
N ILE A 300 -13.76 18.02 -8.24
CA ILE A 300 -13.58 19.19 -9.12
C ILE A 300 -14.09 18.86 -10.54
N TYR A 301 -14.22 19.86 -11.40
CA TYR A 301 -14.35 19.64 -12.84
C TYR A 301 -12.98 19.32 -13.47
N ASP A 302 -13.01 18.90 -14.73
CA ASP A 302 -11.83 18.55 -15.53
C ASP A 302 -10.88 19.75 -15.76
N ASP A 303 -11.33 20.97 -15.53
CA ASP A 303 -10.51 22.20 -15.58
C ASP A 303 -10.08 22.73 -14.21
N GLY A 304 -10.45 22.06 -13.12
CA GLY A 304 -10.16 22.48 -11.75
C GLY A 304 -11.20 23.42 -11.14
N GLU A 305 -12.24 23.83 -11.88
CA GLU A 305 -13.36 24.55 -11.26
C GLU A 305 -14.06 23.68 -10.22
N VAL A 306 -14.62 24.32 -9.19
CA VAL A 306 -15.27 23.60 -8.09
C VAL A 306 -16.79 23.52 -8.33
N PRO A 307 -17.39 22.32 -8.38
CA PRO A 307 -18.83 22.16 -8.49
C PRO A 307 -19.57 22.82 -7.32
N THR A 308 -20.57 23.65 -7.65
CA THR A 308 -21.36 24.40 -6.66
C THR A 308 -22.27 23.52 -5.79
N ASP A 309 -22.50 22.29 -6.23
CA ASP A 309 -23.27 21.26 -5.54
C ASP A 309 -22.39 20.36 -4.64
N ASN A 310 -21.09 20.66 -4.50
CA ASN A 310 -20.27 20.00 -3.50
C ASN A 310 -20.84 20.18 -2.08
N PRO A 311 -20.72 19.16 -1.21
CA PRO A 311 -21.42 19.09 0.08
C PRO A 311 -21.05 20.24 1.03
N PHE A 312 -19.84 20.77 0.91
CA PHE A 312 -19.34 21.85 1.78
C PHE A 312 -19.20 23.20 1.06
N TYR A 313 -19.70 23.34 -0.18
CA TYR A 313 -19.51 24.54 -0.99
C TYR A 313 -19.99 25.84 -0.33
N ASN A 314 -21.09 25.77 0.43
CA ASN A 314 -21.69 26.91 1.13
C ASN A 314 -21.36 26.94 2.64
N THR A 315 -20.47 26.06 3.11
CA THR A 315 -20.08 25.98 4.52
C THR A 315 -19.00 27.01 4.79
N ALA A 316 -19.29 27.97 5.67
CA ALA A 316 -18.36 29.05 5.97
C ALA A 316 -17.03 28.52 6.53
N GLY A 317 -15.93 28.85 5.84
CA GLY A 317 -14.57 28.45 6.22
C GLY A 317 -14.14 27.08 5.70
N ALA A 318 -15.03 26.30 5.08
CA ALA A 318 -14.65 25.01 4.49
C ALA A 318 -13.96 25.19 3.12
N VAL A 319 -13.12 24.23 2.76
CA VAL A 319 -12.61 24.08 1.40
C VAL A 319 -13.72 23.52 0.51
N ASN A 320 -14.17 24.32 -0.45
CA ASN A 320 -15.35 24.02 -1.26
C ASN A 320 -15.23 22.76 -2.12
N SER A 321 -14.00 22.31 -2.43
CA SER A 321 -13.77 21.10 -3.22
C SER A 321 -13.91 19.80 -2.44
N ILE A 322 -14.04 19.84 -1.11
CA ILE A 322 -14.18 18.63 -0.28
C ILE A 322 -15.46 17.88 -0.69
N PHE A 323 -15.29 16.59 -0.96
CA PHE A 323 -16.37 15.63 -1.20
C PHE A 323 -16.59 14.74 0.02
N THR A 324 -15.52 14.13 0.55
CA THR A 324 -15.51 13.41 1.83
C THR A 324 -14.29 13.81 2.67
N TYR A 325 -14.35 13.52 3.96
CA TYR A 325 -13.26 13.82 4.90
C TYR A 325 -13.04 12.70 5.90
N GLY A 326 -12.00 12.80 6.72
CA GLY A 326 -11.67 11.77 7.70
C GLY A 326 -10.99 10.55 7.09
N THR A 327 -10.04 10.76 6.18
CA THR A 327 -9.27 9.69 5.51
C THR A 327 -7.78 9.83 5.87
N ARG A 328 -7.07 8.70 5.98
CA ARG A 328 -5.64 8.62 6.33
C ARG A 328 -4.73 8.67 5.11
N ASN A 329 -4.73 7.64 4.27
CA ASN A 329 -3.83 7.59 3.10
C ASN A 329 -4.45 6.81 1.93
N PRO A 330 -5.27 7.48 1.10
CA PRO A 330 -6.06 6.87 0.04
C PRO A 330 -5.21 6.59 -1.19
N GLN A 331 -4.84 5.33 -1.40
CA GLN A 331 -3.92 4.91 -2.47
C GLN A 331 -4.65 4.34 -3.69
N GLY A 332 -5.86 3.81 -3.53
CA GLY A 332 -6.70 3.28 -4.60
C GLY A 332 -8.00 4.08 -4.75
N MET A 333 -8.50 4.18 -5.99
CA MET A 333 -9.80 4.77 -6.30
C MET A 333 -10.26 4.20 -7.64
N THR A 334 -11.54 3.85 -7.75
CA THR A 334 -12.09 3.31 -8.99
C THR A 334 -13.60 3.49 -9.06
N LEU A 335 -14.12 3.68 -10.27
CA LEU A 335 -15.54 3.73 -10.55
C LEU A 335 -16.13 2.32 -10.69
N HIS A 336 -17.19 2.04 -9.94
CA HIS A 336 -17.93 0.80 -10.14
C HIS A 336 -18.63 0.83 -11.51
N PRO A 337 -18.42 -0.17 -12.39
CA PRO A 337 -18.79 -0.10 -13.80
C PRO A 337 -20.31 -0.04 -14.04
N GLU A 338 -21.10 -0.68 -13.18
CA GLU A 338 -22.57 -0.70 -13.31
C GLU A 338 -23.29 0.44 -12.58
N THR A 339 -22.85 0.79 -11.37
CA THR A 339 -23.54 1.78 -10.52
C THR A 339 -23.02 3.20 -10.71
N GLY A 340 -21.79 3.36 -11.23
CA GLY A 340 -21.12 4.64 -11.32
C GLY A 340 -20.72 5.22 -9.96
N ALA A 341 -20.73 4.42 -8.90
CA ALA A 341 -20.27 4.85 -7.59
C ALA A 341 -18.74 4.84 -7.53
N VAL A 342 -18.13 5.82 -6.86
CA VAL A 342 -16.68 5.88 -6.67
C VAL A 342 -16.32 5.15 -5.38
N TRP A 343 -15.39 4.21 -5.51
CA TRP A 343 -14.82 3.44 -4.41
C TRP A 343 -13.39 3.89 -4.16
N GLU A 344 -12.96 3.76 -2.92
CA GLU A 344 -11.66 4.22 -2.44
C GLU A 344 -11.01 3.12 -1.58
N GLY A 345 -9.68 3.06 -1.60
CA GLY A 345 -8.92 2.15 -0.76
C GLY A 345 -7.74 2.86 -0.11
N GLU A 346 -7.63 2.74 1.22
CA GLU A 346 -6.62 3.43 2.00
C GLU A 346 -5.79 2.53 2.91
N HIS A 347 -4.57 2.99 3.20
CA HIS A 347 -3.75 2.41 4.24
C HIS A 347 -4.20 2.90 5.62
N GLY A 348 -4.46 1.96 6.52
CA GLY A 348 -4.46 2.16 7.96
C GLY A 348 -3.04 2.27 8.53
N PRO A 349 -2.91 2.46 9.86
CA PRO A 349 -1.62 2.43 10.55
C PRO A 349 -1.09 0.98 10.65
N GLN A 350 -0.93 0.41 11.85
CA GLN A 350 -0.65 -1.01 12.00
C GLN A 350 -1.97 -1.78 12.00
N GLY A 351 -2.37 -2.31 10.85
CA GLY A 351 -3.74 -2.80 10.63
C GLY A 351 -4.70 -1.67 10.26
N GLY A 352 -5.93 -2.05 9.92
CA GLY A 352 -7.02 -1.11 9.63
C GLY A 352 -6.91 -0.47 8.25
N ASP A 353 -6.36 -1.17 7.28
CA ASP A 353 -6.55 -0.79 5.87
C ASP A 353 -8.02 -0.97 5.50
N GLU A 354 -8.53 -0.16 4.59
CA GLU A 354 -9.97 -0.08 4.32
C GLU A 354 -10.29 0.01 2.83
N ILE A 355 -11.48 -0.48 2.47
CA ILE A 355 -12.19 -0.17 1.22
C ILE A 355 -13.46 0.59 1.58
N ASN A 356 -13.62 1.77 1.00
CA ASN A 356 -14.72 2.70 1.28
C ASN A 356 -15.57 2.96 0.04
N LEU A 357 -16.87 3.16 0.27
CA LEU A 357 -17.81 3.65 -0.75
C LEU A 357 -18.03 5.14 -0.52
N LEU A 358 -17.60 5.98 -1.48
CA LEU A 358 -17.66 7.43 -1.30
C LEU A 358 -19.09 7.95 -1.51
N GLN A 359 -19.58 8.76 -0.57
CA GLN A 359 -20.81 9.52 -0.72
C GLN A 359 -20.61 10.97 -0.26
N ALA A 360 -21.31 11.89 -0.91
CA ALA A 360 -21.11 13.32 -0.69
C ALA A 360 -21.36 13.73 0.77
N GLY A 361 -20.34 14.31 1.40
CA GLY A 361 -20.40 14.85 2.76
C GLY A 361 -20.01 13.87 3.86
N ASN A 362 -19.71 12.61 3.50
CA ASN A 362 -19.38 11.57 4.46
C ASN A 362 -18.09 11.88 5.22
N ASN A 363 -18.10 11.48 6.50
CA ASN A 363 -16.94 11.42 7.36
C ASN A 363 -16.47 9.96 7.46
N ASN A 364 -15.34 9.65 6.85
CA ASN A 364 -14.73 8.32 6.86
C ASN A 364 -14.04 8.00 8.20
N GLY A 365 -14.06 8.93 9.15
CA GLY A 365 -13.83 8.64 10.56
C GLY A 365 -12.40 8.76 11.05
N TRP A 366 -11.37 8.69 10.20
CA TRP A 366 -9.97 8.84 10.63
C TRP A 366 -9.71 10.22 11.26
N PRO A 367 -9.02 10.31 12.41
CA PRO A 367 -8.51 9.21 13.26
C PRO A 367 -9.42 8.85 14.45
N VAL A 368 -10.64 9.38 14.50
CA VAL A 368 -11.55 9.21 15.65
C VAL A 368 -11.97 7.76 15.78
N ILE A 369 -12.27 7.11 14.66
CA ILE A 369 -12.45 5.66 14.57
C ILE A 369 -11.33 5.03 13.74
N SER A 370 -10.94 3.82 14.09
CA SER A 370 -9.95 3.03 13.35
C SER A 370 -9.98 1.58 13.79
N TYR A 371 -9.76 0.66 12.85
CA TYR A 371 -9.47 -0.75 13.15
C TYR A 371 -7.98 -1.03 13.42
N GLY A 372 -7.11 -0.08 13.08
CA GLY A 372 -5.66 -0.16 13.29
C GLY A 372 -5.18 0.53 14.57
N ILE A 373 -3.96 0.18 14.98
CA ILE A 373 -3.26 0.74 16.15
C ILE A 373 -1.99 1.49 15.73
N ASN A 374 -1.33 2.19 16.66
CA ASN A 374 -0.01 2.77 16.37
C ASN A 374 0.99 1.65 16.09
N TYR A 375 1.99 1.91 15.24
CA TYR A 375 3.06 0.96 14.95
C TYR A 375 3.85 0.53 16.19
N ASP A 376 3.76 1.29 17.28
CA ASP A 376 4.38 0.91 18.53
C ASP A 376 3.57 -0.09 19.39
N GLY A 377 2.41 -0.53 18.89
CA GLY A 377 1.48 -1.41 19.58
C GLY A 377 0.50 -0.69 20.50
N SER A 378 0.63 0.63 20.71
CA SER A 378 -0.33 1.40 21.51
C SER A 378 -1.61 1.76 20.73
N THR A 379 -2.74 1.87 21.43
CA THR A 379 -3.98 2.38 20.84
C THR A 379 -4.01 3.91 20.90
N PHE A 380 -4.50 4.56 19.83
CA PHE A 380 -4.79 6.00 19.83
C PHE A 380 -6.30 6.29 19.89
N THR A 381 -7.12 5.29 19.60
CA THR A 381 -8.58 5.28 19.81
C THR A 381 -9.00 3.86 20.19
N ASP A 382 -10.05 3.76 21.02
CA ASP A 382 -10.72 2.48 21.31
C ASP A 382 -12.03 2.34 20.50
N LEU A 383 -12.32 3.31 19.63
CA LEU A 383 -13.54 3.35 18.83
C LEU A 383 -13.27 2.76 17.43
N THR A 384 -14.09 1.78 17.04
CA THR A 384 -14.15 1.29 15.66
C THR A 384 -15.37 1.86 14.91
N GLU A 385 -16.35 2.38 15.65
CA GLU A 385 -17.58 2.97 15.13
C GLU A 385 -17.99 4.17 15.98
N LEU A 386 -18.66 5.15 15.35
CA LEU A 386 -19.24 6.31 16.04
C LEU A 386 -20.36 6.91 15.18
N ASP A 387 -21.46 7.31 15.81
CA ASP A 387 -22.58 7.98 15.12
C ASP A 387 -22.10 9.20 14.32
N GLY A 388 -22.45 9.23 13.03
CA GLY A 388 -22.04 10.29 12.09
C GLY A 388 -20.70 10.04 11.39
N MET A 389 -20.12 8.86 11.55
CA MET A 389 -18.96 8.38 10.79
C MET A 389 -19.34 7.12 10.03
N GLU A 390 -18.86 7.03 8.81
CA GLU A 390 -19.10 5.88 7.94
C GLU A 390 -18.22 4.71 8.33
N GLN A 391 -18.69 3.51 8.00
CA GLN A 391 -17.90 2.30 8.14
C GLN A 391 -17.38 1.85 6.78
N PRO A 392 -16.18 1.26 6.72
CA PRO A 392 -15.67 0.71 5.48
C PRO A 392 -16.53 -0.48 5.03
N VAL A 393 -16.56 -0.71 3.72
CA VAL A 393 -17.16 -1.91 3.14
C VAL A 393 -16.35 -3.15 3.51
N HIS A 394 -15.03 -3.01 3.59
CA HIS A 394 -14.11 -4.07 3.96
C HIS A 394 -12.88 -3.47 4.64
N TYR A 395 -12.28 -4.21 5.57
CA TYR A 395 -11.04 -3.80 6.23
C TYR A 395 -10.09 -4.98 6.45
N TRP A 396 -8.80 -4.70 6.61
CA TRP A 396 -7.76 -5.70 6.85
C TRP A 396 -7.01 -5.46 8.17
N THR A 397 -6.94 -6.51 8.98
CA THR A 397 -6.08 -6.60 10.17
C THR A 397 -5.45 -8.01 10.19
N PRO A 398 -4.17 -8.17 9.80
CA PRO A 398 -3.17 -7.11 9.52
C PRO A 398 -3.38 -6.38 8.19
N SER A 399 -2.81 -5.17 8.08
CA SER A 399 -2.78 -4.35 6.87
C SER A 399 -2.08 -5.05 5.71
N ILE A 400 -2.64 -4.98 4.50
CA ILE A 400 -2.05 -5.45 3.24
C ILE A 400 -1.30 -4.33 2.49
N ALA A 401 -1.43 -3.08 2.94
CA ALA A 401 -1.02 -1.86 2.25
C ALA A 401 -1.63 -1.79 0.83
N PRO A 402 -2.98 -1.63 0.73
CA PRO A 402 -3.69 -1.65 -0.54
C PRO A 402 -3.28 -0.46 -1.41
N CYS A 403 -3.10 -0.70 -2.70
CA CYS A 403 -2.77 0.35 -3.66
C CYS A 403 -3.81 0.45 -4.77
N GLY A 404 -3.38 0.62 -6.02
CA GLY A 404 -4.32 0.72 -7.13
C GLY A 404 -5.28 -0.46 -7.17
N MET A 405 -6.52 -0.15 -7.51
CA MET A 405 -7.65 -1.07 -7.42
C MET A 405 -8.55 -0.86 -8.63
N THR A 406 -9.23 -1.92 -9.07
CA THR A 406 -10.18 -1.82 -10.17
C THR A 406 -11.24 -2.89 -10.10
N PHE A 407 -12.46 -2.54 -10.51
CA PHE A 407 -13.48 -3.53 -10.79
C PHE A 407 -13.23 -4.17 -12.16
N VAL A 408 -13.26 -5.49 -12.21
CA VAL A 408 -13.20 -6.20 -13.49
C VAL A 408 -14.56 -6.06 -14.20
N SER A 409 -14.57 -5.45 -15.37
CA SER A 409 -15.80 -5.17 -16.13
C SER A 409 -15.95 -5.99 -17.41
N SER A 410 -14.85 -6.58 -17.90
CA SER A 410 -14.82 -7.35 -19.15
C SER A 410 -15.37 -8.76 -19.01
N ASP A 411 -16.12 -9.21 -20.01
CA ASP A 411 -16.65 -10.57 -20.09
C ASP A 411 -15.54 -11.64 -20.27
N PHE A 412 -14.30 -11.23 -20.59
CA PHE A 412 -13.16 -12.16 -20.71
C PHE A 412 -12.88 -12.92 -19.41
N TYR A 413 -13.22 -12.32 -18.26
CA TYR A 413 -12.92 -12.88 -16.95
C TYR A 413 -14.10 -13.62 -16.30
N GLY A 414 -15.22 -13.79 -17.01
CA GLY A 414 -16.35 -14.61 -16.55
C GLY A 414 -16.82 -14.27 -15.13
N ASN A 415 -16.61 -15.19 -14.20
CA ASN A 415 -17.03 -15.07 -12.80
C ASN A 415 -16.29 -13.97 -12.00
N TRP A 416 -15.21 -13.39 -12.53
CA TRP A 416 -14.57 -12.23 -11.90
C TRP A 416 -15.29 -10.92 -12.22
N LYS A 417 -16.30 -10.93 -13.10
CA LYS A 417 -17.01 -9.71 -13.47
C LYS A 417 -17.67 -9.08 -12.24
N ASN A 418 -17.43 -7.79 -12.06
CA ASN A 418 -17.78 -6.96 -10.92
C ASN A 418 -17.05 -7.29 -9.61
N ASP A 419 -16.07 -8.19 -9.62
CA ASP A 419 -15.16 -8.35 -8.49
C ASP A 419 -14.14 -7.21 -8.46
N LEU A 420 -13.71 -6.86 -7.24
CA LEU A 420 -12.74 -5.80 -7.00
C LEU A 420 -11.36 -6.41 -6.83
N PHE A 421 -10.40 -5.93 -7.60
CA PHE A 421 -9.00 -6.32 -7.53
C PHE A 421 -8.19 -5.21 -6.91
N VAL A 422 -7.33 -5.54 -5.95
CA VAL A 422 -6.56 -4.58 -5.14
C VAL A 422 -5.11 -5.04 -5.08
N GLY A 423 -4.17 -4.18 -5.46
CA GLY A 423 -2.75 -4.46 -5.31
C GLY A 423 -2.33 -4.48 -3.83
N SER A 424 -1.51 -5.45 -3.43
CA SER A 424 -0.90 -5.52 -2.10
C SER A 424 0.58 -5.19 -2.18
N LEU A 425 0.97 -4.06 -1.58
CA LEU A 425 2.39 -3.73 -1.45
C LEU A 425 3.07 -4.60 -0.42
N LYS A 426 2.41 -4.82 0.74
CA LYS A 426 3.08 -5.48 1.86
C LYS A 426 3.29 -6.95 1.56
N PHE A 427 2.29 -7.63 1.00
CA PHE A 427 2.34 -9.08 0.85
C PHE A 427 2.61 -9.54 -0.59
N GLU A 428 2.85 -8.60 -1.51
CA GLU A 428 3.37 -8.91 -2.85
C GLU A 428 2.48 -9.88 -3.65
N TYR A 429 1.18 -9.59 -3.61
CA TYR A 429 0.15 -10.31 -4.33
C TYR A 429 -0.91 -9.36 -4.90
N LEU A 430 -1.78 -9.89 -5.74
CA LEU A 430 -3.03 -9.27 -6.16
C LEU A 430 -4.20 -9.85 -5.34
N HIS A 431 -4.93 -9.00 -4.64
CA HIS A 431 -6.08 -9.42 -3.84
C HIS A 431 -7.36 -9.29 -4.68
N ARG A 432 -8.09 -10.39 -4.86
CA ARG A 432 -9.45 -10.37 -5.42
C ARG A 432 -10.47 -10.40 -4.28
N LEU A 433 -11.35 -9.42 -4.24
CA LEU A 433 -12.53 -9.41 -3.38
C LEU A 433 -13.74 -9.81 -4.23
N LYS A 434 -14.40 -10.91 -3.83
CA LYS A 434 -15.59 -11.42 -4.52
C LYS A 434 -16.79 -10.58 -4.09
N MET A 435 -17.39 -9.85 -5.02
CA MET A 435 -18.39 -8.82 -4.71
C MET A 435 -19.82 -9.32 -4.96
N ASN A 436 -20.76 -8.87 -4.14
CA ASN A 436 -22.19 -8.98 -4.40
C ASN A 436 -22.86 -7.64 -4.09
N GLY A 437 -23.06 -6.82 -5.12
CA GLY A 437 -23.41 -5.42 -4.93
C GLY A 437 -22.29 -4.71 -4.15
N ASN A 438 -22.63 -4.11 -3.02
CA ASN A 438 -21.67 -3.39 -2.18
C ASN A 438 -21.08 -4.24 -1.04
N GLU A 439 -21.27 -5.56 -1.06
CA GLU A 439 -20.78 -6.46 0.00
C GLU A 439 -19.65 -7.35 -0.51
N VAL A 440 -18.63 -7.57 0.32
CA VAL A 440 -17.57 -8.56 0.09
C VAL A 440 -18.06 -9.93 0.59
N MET A 441 -18.17 -10.90 -0.31
CA MET A 441 -18.66 -12.25 -0.03
C MET A 441 -17.54 -13.27 0.22
N GLY A 442 -16.30 -12.91 -0.14
CA GLY A 442 -15.13 -13.75 -0.03
C GLY A 442 -13.93 -13.09 -0.68
N HIS A 443 -12.77 -13.72 -0.60
CA HIS A 443 -11.56 -13.18 -1.20
C HIS A 443 -10.61 -14.28 -1.63
N GLU A 444 -9.65 -13.90 -2.47
CA GLU A 444 -8.63 -14.78 -3.03
C GLU A 444 -7.33 -14.00 -3.21
N GLU A 445 -6.22 -14.60 -2.80
CA GLU A 445 -4.87 -14.08 -3.05
C GLU A 445 -4.34 -14.69 -4.33
N LEU A 446 -4.01 -13.84 -5.30
CA LEU A 446 -3.50 -14.23 -6.61
C LEU A 446 -2.07 -13.77 -6.76
N LEU A 447 -1.26 -14.51 -7.51
CA LEU A 447 0.08 -14.07 -7.89
C LEU A 447 0.99 -13.80 -6.69
N ASN A 448 0.89 -14.62 -5.63
CA ASN A 448 1.80 -14.54 -4.49
C ASN A 448 3.26 -14.51 -4.96
N GLY A 449 4.07 -13.58 -4.47
CA GLY A 449 5.47 -13.42 -4.86
C GLY A 449 5.68 -12.80 -6.24
N ILE A 450 4.65 -12.16 -6.83
CA ILE A 450 4.83 -11.42 -8.09
C ILE A 450 5.70 -10.18 -7.91
N GLY A 451 5.85 -9.70 -6.68
CA GLY A 451 6.44 -8.42 -6.32
C GLY A 451 5.37 -7.46 -5.80
N ARG A 452 5.78 -6.27 -5.37
CA ARG A 452 4.89 -5.30 -4.72
C ARG A 452 3.93 -4.71 -5.76
N VAL A 453 2.65 -5.07 -5.70
CA VAL A 453 1.67 -4.63 -6.70
C VAL A 453 1.23 -3.20 -6.38
N ARG A 454 1.64 -2.25 -7.23
CA ARG A 454 1.40 -0.83 -7.05
C ARG A 454 0.12 -0.34 -7.71
N ASP A 455 -0.25 -0.89 -8.86
CA ASP A 455 -1.48 -0.51 -9.55
C ASP A 455 -2.17 -1.72 -10.17
N ALA A 456 -3.50 -1.65 -10.24
CA ALA A 456 -4.36 -2.61 -10.91
C ALA A 456 -5.37 -1.82 -11.74
N HIS A 457 -5.38 -2.02 -13.06
CA HIS A 457 -6.12 -1.20 -13.99
C HIS A 457 -6.87 -2.05 -15.02
N MET A 458 -8.16 -1.76 -15.19
CA MET A 458 -8.97 -2.35 -16.22
C MET A 458 -8.78 -1.58 -17.54
N GLY A 459 -8.08 -2.20 -18.49
CA GLY A 459 -7.82 -1.62 -19.81
C GLY A 459 -9.09 -1.51 -20.68
N MET A 460 -9.09 -0.54 -21.58
CA MET A 460 -10.11 -0.34 -22.61
C MET A 460 -10.21 -1.52 -23.59
N ASP A 461 -9.12 -2.26 -23.76
CA ASP A 461 -9.08 -3.50 -24.54
C ASP A 461 -9.71 -4.71 -23.82
N GLY A 462 -10.19 -4.52 -22.59
CA GLY A 462 -10.88 -5.52 -21.82
C GLY A 462 -9.97 -6.45 -21.02
N TYR A 463 -8.68 -6.14 -20.88
CA TYR A 463 -7.76 -6.87 -20.01
C TYR A 463 -7.43 -6.12 -18.71
N LEU A 464 -7.13 -6.86 -17.65
CA LEU A 464 -6.60 -6.39 -16.39
C LEU A 464 -5.08 -6.27 -16.50
N TYR A 465 -4.57 -5.10 -16.15
CA TYR A 465 -3.16 -4.74 -16.12
C TYR A 465 -2.70 -4.49 -14.69
N LEU A 466 -1.45 -4.83 -14.41
CA LEU A 466 -0.79 -4.55 -13.14
C LEU A 466 0.48 -3.73 -13.36
N ALA A 467 0.73 -2.78 -12.47
CA ALA A 467 2.05 -2.19 -12.25
C ALA A 467 2.69 -2.81 -11.01
N VAL A 468 3.94 -3.29 -11.12
CA VAL A 468 4.62 -4.01 -10.04
C VAL A 468 5.99 -3.39 -9.78
N GLU A 469 6.34 -3.18 -8.50
CA GLU A 469 7.67 -2.72 -8.08
C GLU A 469 8.66 -3.89 -8.01
N GLY A 470 9.94 -3.62 -8.27
CA GLY A 470 11.06 -4.55 -8.05
C GLY A 470 11.03 -5.84 -8.87
N PRO A 471 11.48 -5.84 -10.15
CA PRO A 471 11.78 -4.71 -11.04
C PRO A 471 10.49 -4.03 -11.54
N GLY A 472 10.61 -2.79 -12.03
CA GLY A 472 9.49 -1.99 -12.52
C GLY A 472 8.84 -2.61 -13.76
N ARG A 473 7.65 -3.20 -13.59
CA ARG A 473 6.96 -3.99 -14.63
C ARG A 473 5.54 -3.52 -14.88
N VAL A 474 5.11 -3.66 -16.13
CA VAL A 474 3.69 -3.65 -16.52
C VAL A 474 3.33 -5.02 -17.07
N ILE A 475 2.30 -5.64 -16.48
CA ILE A 475 1.90 -7.02 -16.77
C ILE A 475 0.42 -7.02 -17.13
N ARG A 476 0.05 -7.79 -18.15
CA ARG A 476 -1.33 -8.06 -18.56
C ARG A 476 -1.74 -9.46 -18.13
N LEU A 477 -2.93 -9.61 -17.54
CA LEU A 477 -3.51 -10.91 -17.20
C LEU A 477 -4.39 -11.39 -18.36
N VAL A 478 -4.08 -12.53 -18.96
CA VAL A 478 -4.79 -13.07 -20.13
C VAL A 478 -5.54 -14.35 -19.73
N PRO A 479 -6.88 -14.32 -19.63
CA PRO A 479 -7.68 -15.52 -19.37
C PRO A 479 -7.49 -16.58 -20.44
N GLU A 480 -7.45 -17.84 -20.03
CA GLU A 480 -7.49 -18.99 -20.93
C GLU A 480 -8.95 -19.36 -21.20
N GLN A 481 -9.34 -19.27 -22.47
CA GLN A 481 -10.71 -19.51 -22.94
C GLN A 481 -11.03 -20.97 -23.18
#